data_AF-A0AAW1T6E6-F1
#
_entry.id   AF-A0AAW1T6E6-F1
#
_cell.length_a   1.000
_cell.length_b   1.000
_cell.length_c   1.000
_cell.angle_alpha   90.00
_cell.angle_beta   90.00
_cell.angle_gamma   90.00
#
_symmetry.space_group_name_H-M   'P 1'
#
loop_
_entity.id
_entity.type
_entity.pdbx_description
1 polymer ?
#
loop_
_entity_poly.entity_id
_entity_poly.type
_entity_poly.pdbx_seq_one_letter_code
_entity_poly.pdbx_strand_id
1 'polypeptide(L)'
;MADHHCRTTKKLSCSLALNREDEKQWRAEDLEQRVLDNARAIWSRFTERTRYEVNERAEQLRSIGNLSALVAGFAMTSFLQFTFSNNEAVKAVILGFGISTAFVVALSMNSMSMCGLIQASVFKMSHTFICEQEEEAFMIEAWDFAQSYQPGRQPPQPRRSFSKFWDMRCESEWRRAFYMFSTAVPIMLGNLTFASWIKFHDLQEVAIIMSAMLGVGILLFGVMQGHWFSYIAGPSANIKTRKMPVARQPAGLPFDWHLPPASPRKTPASSPMGNRCLVCQLQRQSSAREQHALVATEGLNGTLPFSVSVSSFLALILPSLHAVQSNAQAFCTSTAAGLEKNAVHSSLAMVSH
;
A
#
# COMPACT_ATOMS: atom_id res chain seq x y z
N MET A 1 12.13 -32.28 76.04
CA MET A 1 11.06 -32.17 75.02
C MET A 1 10.69 -30.73 74.68
N ALA A 2 10.55 -29.81 75.64
CA ALA A 2 10.17 -28.40 75.39
C ALA A 2 11.13 -27.63 74.45
N ASP A 3 12.44 -27.81 74.59
CA ASP A 3 13.44 -27.14 73.74
C ASP A 3 13.37 -27.54 72.26
N HIS A 4 13.00 -28.80 71.98
CA HIS A 4 12.88 -29.28 70.61
C HIS A 4 11.65 -28.66 69.92
N HIS A 5 10.59 -28.39 70.69
CA HIS A 5 9.36 -27.78 70.21
C HIS A 5 9.51 -26.26 69.95
N CYS A 6 10.36 -25.59 70.73
CA CYS A 6 10.69 -24.17 70.52
C CYS A 6 11.57 -23.95 69.26
N ARG A 7 12.48 -24.88 68.96
CA ARG A 7 13.30 -24.78 67.74
C ARG A 7 12.49 -25.03 66.47
N THR A 8 11.50 -25.92 66.49
CA THR A 8 10.65 -26.20 65.32
C THR A 8 9.72 -25.03 65.00
N THR A 9 9.13 -24.39 66.01
CA THR A 9 8.25 -23.21 65.80
C THR A 9 9.01 -22.02 65.24
N LYS A 10 10.24 -21.75 65.74
CA LYS A 10 11.09 -20.68 65.19
C LYS A 10 11.49 -20.93 63.73
N LYS A 11 11.84 -22.18 63.37
CA LYS A 11 12.14 -22.55 61.99
C LYS A 11 10.94 -22.34 61.07
N LEU A 12 9.75 -22.76 61.50
CA LEU A 12 8.52 -22.59 60.72
C LEU A 12 8.21 -21.09 60.49
N SER A 13 8.33 -20.27 61.53
CA SER A 13 8.09 -18.82 61.42
C SER A 13 9.08 -18.14 60.47
N CYS A 14 10.35 -18.55 60.46
CA CYS A 14 11.35 -18.03 59.54
C CYS A 14 11.03 -18.42 58.09
N SER A 15 10.69 -19.70 57.85
CA SER A 15 10.31 -20.16 56.50
C SER A 15 9.06 -19.47 55.94
N LEU A 16 8.07 -19.19 56.80
CA LEU A 16 6.86 -18.46 56.39
C LEU A 16 7.14 -16.99 56.07
N ALA A 17 8.10 -16.37 56.76
CA ALA A 17 8.52 -15.01 56.45
C ALA A 17 9.24 -14.94 55.09
N LEU A 18 10.16 -15.88 54.84
CA LEU A 18 10.89 -16.01 53.57
C LEU A 18 9.93 -16.21 52.38
N ASN A 19 9.00 -17.15 52.48
CA ASN A 19 8.01 -17.40 51.43
C ASN A 19 7.16 -16.16 51.11
N ARG A 20 6.87 -15.31 52.10
CA ARG A 20 6.10 -14.06 51.87
C ARG A 20 6.92 -13.00 51.16
N GLU A 21 8.23 -12.96 51.34
CA GLU A 21 9.12 -12.05 50.63
C GLU A 21 9.28 -12.52 49.18
N ASP A 22 9.50 -13.81 48.96
CA ASP A 22 9.57 -14.42 47.63
C ASP A 22 8.26 -14.20 46.84
N GLU A 23 7.10 -14.38 47.48
CA GLU A 23 5.80 -14.10 46.86
C GLU A 23 5.64 -12.64 46.46
N LYS A 24 6.18 -11.70 47.25
CA LYS A 24 6.12 -10.27 46.92
C LYS A 24 7.03 -9.95 45.74
N GLN A 25 8.24 -10.51 45.72
CA GLN A 25 9.19 -10.35 44.62
C GLN A 25 8.61 -10.92 43.32
N TRP A 26 8.08 -12.15 43.36
CA TRP A 26 7.47 -12.79 42.20
C TRP A 26 6.30 -11.98 41.62
N ARG A 27 5.46 -11.38 42.48
CA ARG A 27 4.37 -10.51 42.02
C ARG A 27 4.87 -9.20 41.41
N ALA A 28 5.96 -8.64 41.91
CA ALA A 28 6.56 -7.44 41.32
C ALA A 28 7.14 -7.73 39.93
N GLU A 29 7.88 -8.84 39.80
CA GLU A 29 8.44 -9.31 38.52
C GLU A 29 7.35 -9.67 37.50
N ASP A 30 6.29 -10.36 37.92
CA ASP A 30 5.13 -10.67 37.06
C ASP A 30 4.43 -9.41 36.54
N LEU A 31 4.35 -8.35 37.36
CA LEU A 31 3.80 -7.06 36.91
C LEU A 31 4.68 -6.38 35.87
N GLU A 32 6.01 -6.37 36.06
CA GLU A 32 6.95 -5.80 35.10
C GLU A 32 6.91 -6.53 33.76
N GLN A 33 6.87 -7.88 33.81
CA GLN A 33 6.81 -8.71 32.62
C GLN A 33 5.55 -8.43 31.80
N ARG A 34 4.39 -8.28 32.46
CA ARG A 34 3.13 -7.95 31.77
C ARG A 34 3.16 -6.58 31.10
N VAL A 35 3.80 -5.59 31.72
CA VAL A 35 3.98 -4.26 31.11
C VAL A 35 4.80 -4.37 29.83
N LEU A 36 5.90 -5.12 29.86
CA LEU A 36 6.73 -5.37 28.68
C LEU A 36 5.98 -6.12 27.58
N ASP A 37 5.23 -7.16 27.94
CA ASP A 37 4.45 -7.94 26.98
C ASP A 37 3.33 -7.11 26.34
N ASN A 38 2.69 -6.22 27.10
CA ASN A 38 1.72 -5.27 26.57
C ASN A 38 2.36 -4.29 25.59
N ALA A 39 3.54 -3.76 25.91
CA ALA A 39 4.29 -2.86 25.03
C ALA A 39 4.67 -3.56 23.72
N ARG A 40 5.22 -4.78 23.80
CA ARG A 40 5.51 -5.64 22.64
C ARG A 40 4.27 -5.91 21.80
N ALA A 41 3.13 -6.18 22.42
CA ALA A 41 1.88 -6.41 21.70
C ALA A 41 1.40 -5.17 20.92
N ILE A 42 1.52 -3.96 21.50
CA ILE A 42 1.20 -2.72 20.78
C ILE A 42 2.19 -2.48 19.64
N TRP A 43 3.49 -2.65 19.90
CA TRP A 43 4.54 -2.49 18.91
C TRP A 43 4.35 -3.44 17.72
N SER A 44 4.13 -4.73 17.99
CA SER A 44 3.86 -5.75 16.96
C SER A 44 2.67 -5.39 16.08
N ARG A 45 1.55 -4.93 16.65
CA ARG A 45 0.38 -4.50 15.86
C ARG A 45 0.67 -3.26 15.03
N PHE A 46 1.46 -2.34 15.56
CA PHE A 46 1.86 -1.14 14.84
C PHE A 46 2.78 -1.46 13.65
N THR A 47 3.78 -2.32 13.85
CA THR A 47 4.71 -2.74 12.79
C THR A 47 3.99 -3.58 11.73
N GLU A 48 3.09 -4.49 12.13
CA GLU A 48 2.23 -5.23 11.20
C GLU A 48 1.37 -4.30 10.36
N ARG A 49 0.65 -3.36 10.97
CA ARG A 49 -0.16 -2.38 10.23
C ARG A 49 0.69 -1.59 9.23
N THR A 50 1.85 -1.10 9.69
CA THR A 50 2.77 -0.34 8.84
C THR A 50 3.26 -1.17 7.66
N ARG A 51 3.58 -2.46 7.88
CA ARG A 51 3.98 -3.38 6.82
C ARG A 51 2.86 -3.60 5.80
N TYR A 52 1.61 -3.76 6.25
CA TYR A 52 0.47 -3.88 5.34
C TYR A 52 0.24 -2.62 4.52
N GLU A 53 0.29 -1.43 5.14
CA GLU A 53 0.15 -0.16 4.44
C GLU A 53 1.24 0.03 3.38
N VAL A 54 2.49 -0.27 3.73
CA VAL A 54 3.63 -0.23 2.80
C VAL A 54 3.41 -1.17 1.62
N ASN A 55 3.01 -2.42 1.89
CA ASN A 55 2.79 -3.42 0.85
C ASN A 55 1.63 -3.05 -0.08
N GLU A 56 0.51 -2.58 0.48
CA GLU A 56 -0.64 -2.13 -0.31
C GLU A 56 -0.27 -0.98 -1.24
N ARG A 57 0.45 0.04 -0.74
CA ARG A 57 0.90 1.17 -1.57
C ARG A 57 1.92 0.73 -2.63
N ALA A 58 2.83 -0.18 -2.29
CA ALA A 58 3.79 -0.73 -3.24
C ALA A 58 3.10 -1.52 -4.37
N GLU A 59 2.05 -2.28 -4.04
CA GLU A 59 1.27 -3.04 -5.01
C GLU A 59 0.45 -2.12 -5.93
N GLN A 60 -0.15 -1.06 -5.37
CA GLN A 60 -0.82 -0.01 -6.15
C GLN A 60 0.14 0.65 -7.16
N LEU A 61 1.33 1.07 -6.70
CA LEU A 61 2.36 1.68 -7.56
C LEU A 61 2.83 0.73 -8.66
N ARG A 62 3.05 -0.55 -8.33
CA ARG A 62 3.46 -1.58 -9.28
C ARG A 62 2.40 -1.79 -10.36
N SER A 63 1.13 -1.85 -9.98
CA SER A 63 0.02 -2.02 -10.92
C SER A 63 -0.07 -0.85 -11.90
N ILE A 64 0.00 0.39 -11.40
CA ILE A 64 -0.02 1.60 -12.24
C ILE A 64 1.20 1.67 -13.15
N GLY A 65 2.39 1.36 -12.65
CA GLY A 65 3.62 1.32 -13.43
C GLY A 65 3.54 0.34 -14.60
N ASN A 66 3.05 -0.87 -14.34
CA ASN A 66 2.86 -1.91 -15.37
C ASN A 66 1.82 -1.50 -16.42
N LEU A 67 0.68 -0.93 -15.99
CA LEU A 67 -0.36 -0.48 -16.91
C LEU A 67 0.13 0.67 -17.80
N SER A 68 0.90 1.60 -17.23
CA SER A 68 1.52 2.70 -17.98
C SER A 68 2.50 2.19 -19.04
N ALA A 69 3.31 1.18 -18.71
CA ALA A 69 4.23 0.55 -19.65
C ALA A 69 3.48 -0.10 -20.84
N LEU A 70 2.37 -0.81 -20.57
CA LEU A 70 1.54 -1.41 -21.60
C LEU A 70 0.91 -0.37 -22.53
N VAL A 71 0.39 0.73 -21.96
CA VAL A 71 -0.16 1.85 -22.75
C VAL A 71 0.92 2.48 -23.63
N ALA A 72 2.12 2.75 -23.09
CA ALA A 72 3.23 3.28 -23.88
C ALA A 72 3.63 2.33 -25.03
N GLY A 73 3.75 1.03 -24.74
CA GLY A 73 4.08 0.01 -25.74
C GLY A 73 3.01 -0.13 -26.84
N PHE A 74 1.73 -0.08 -26.46
CA PHE A 74 0.63 -0.11 -27.42
C PHE A 74 0.61 1.12 -28.33
N ALA A 75 0.89 2.32 -27.79
CA ALA A 75 0.98 3.55 -28.58
C ALA A 75 2.12 3.45 -29.61
N MET A 76 3.29 3.02 -29.13
CA MET A 76 4.48 2.91 -29.97
C MET A 76 4.32 1.86 -31.07
N THR A 77 3.80 0.67 -30.74
CA THR A 77 3.56 -0.40 -31.72
C THR A 77 2.51 0.00 -32.74
N SER A 78 1.43 0.68 -32.31
CA SER A 78 0.44 1.23 -33.24
C SER A 78 1.09 2.18 -34.24
N PHE A 79 1.92 3.10 -33.77
CA PHE A 79 2.63 4.06 -34.63
C PHE A 79 3.52 3.38 -35.67
N LEU A 80 4.26 2.34 -35.29
CA LEU A 80 5.15 1.62 -36.20
C LEU A 80 4.40 0.76 -37.25
N GLN A 81 3.18 0.34 -36.95
CA GLN A 81 2.39 -0.50 -37.85
C GLN A 81 1.67 0.27 -38.96
N PHE A 82 1.49 1.59 -38.82
CA PHE A 82 0.82 2.37 -39.85
C PHE A 82 1.78 2.68 -41.01
N THR A 83 1.40 2.22 -42.19
CA THR A 83 2.01 2.64 -43.45
C THR A 83 1.29 3.90 -43.96
N PHE A 84 2.05 4.94 -44.26
CA PHE A 84 1.49 6.22 -44.69
C PHE A 84 1.44 6.30 -46.22
N SER A 85 0.27 6.62 -46.78
CA SER A 85 0.15 6.99 -48.19
C SER A 85 0.45 8.48 -48.38
N ASN A 86 1.04 8.85 -49.53
CA ASN A 86 1.49 10.22 -49.82
C ASN A 86 0.37 11.21 -50.19
N ASN A 87 -0.87 10.98 -49.74
CA ASN A 87 -2.00 11.84 -50.08
C ASN A 87 -1.95 13.17 -49.31
N GLU A 88 -2.06 14.29 -50.03
CA GLU A 88 -1.94 15.64 -49.43
C GLU A 88 -3.00 15.95 -48.38
N ALA A 89 -4.24 15.49 -48.60
CA ALA A 89 -5.36 15.69 -47.68
C ALA A 89 -5.15 15.03 -46.30
N VAL A 90 -4.29 14.01 -46.22
CA VAL A 90 -4.07 13.21 -45.00
C VAL A 90 -2.84 13.68 -44.22
N LYS A 91 -2.01 14.58 -44.79
CA LYS A 91 -0.78 15.09 -44.17
C LYS A 91 -1.03 15.69 -42.78
N ALA A 92 -2.10 16.47 -42.61
CA ALA A 92 -2.46 17.08 -41.32
C ALA A 92 -2.86 16.03 -40.26
N VAL A 93 -3.60 15.00 -40.66
CA VAL A 93 -4.03 13.91 -39.77
C VAL A 93 -2.84 13.06 -39.33
N ILE A 94 -1.91 12.78 -40.23
CA ILE A 94 -0.66 12.07 -39.93
C ILE A 94 0.20 12.85 -38.92
N LEU A 95 0.31 14.17 -39.10
CA LEU A 95 1.02 15.03 -38.15
C LEU A 95 0.36 14.99 -36.76
N GLY A 96 -0.98 15.11 -36.70
CA GLY A 96 -1.74 15.00 -35.45
C GLY A 96 -1.57 13.63 -34.75
N PHE A 97 -1.59 12.55 -35.53
CA PHE A 97 -1.33 11.18 -35.05
C PHE A 97 0.08 11.05 -34.46
N GLY A 98 1.11 11.57 -35.14
CA GLY A 98 2.48 11.55 -34.65
C GLY A 98 2.67 12.33 -33.33
N ILE A 99 2.14 13.55 -33.28
CA ILE A 99 2.23 14.42 -32.09
C ILE A 99 1.50 13.79 -30.89
N SER A 100 0.27 13.32 -31.10
CA SER A 100 -0.52 12.69 -30.03
C SER A 100 0.12 11.39 -29.54
N THR A 101 0.65 10.55 -30.42
CA THR A 101 1.43 9.36 -30.03
C THR A 101 2.63 9.74 -29.17
N ALA A 102 3.43 10.72 -29.59
CA ALA A 102 4.60 11.17 -28.83
C ALA A 102 4.21 11.66 -27.43
N PHE A 103 3.10 12.39 -27.32
CA PHE A 103 2.58 12.87 -26.05
C PHE A 103 2.10 11.74 -25.13
N VAL A 104 1.38 10.74 -25.66
CA VAL A 104 0.95 9.56 -24.90
C VAL A 104 2.15 8.79 -24.36
N VAL A 105 3.17 8.55 -25.19
CA VAL A 105 4.40 7.85 -24.77
C VAL A 105 5.14 8.67 -23.71
N ALA A 106 5.31 9.98 -23.91
CA ALA A 106 5.98 10.84 -22.95
C ALA A 106 5.27 10.87 -21.58
N LEU A 107 3.95 11.04 -21.56
CA LEU A 107 3.16 11.03 -20.31
C LEU A 107 3.23 9.67 -19.61
N SER A 108 3.09 8.58 -20.36
CA SER A 108 3.10 7.22 -19.81
C SER A 108 4.48 6.83 -19.28
N MET A 109 5.57 7.21 -19.97
CA MET A 109 6.93 6.99 -19.49
C MET A 109 7.24 7.80 -18.24
N ASN A 110 6.83 9.08 -18.18
CA ASN A 110 7.01 9.91 -16.99
C ASN A 110 6.20 9.40 -15.80
N SER A 111 4.96 8.94 -16.01
CA SER A 111 4.18 8.31 -14.94
C SER A 111 4.85 7.03 -14.43
N MET A 112 5.35 6.17 -15.33
CA MET A 112 6.03 4.94 -14.96
C MET A 112 7.31 5.20 -14.17
N SER A 113 8.15 6.15 -14.62
CA SER A 113 9.40 6.50 -13.93
C SER A 113 9.13 7.09 -12.54
N MET A 114 8.15 7.99 -12.41
CA MET A 114 7.73 8.52 -11.11
C MET A 114 7.24 7.42 -10.17
N CYS A 115 6.38 6.50 -10.65
CA CYS A 115 5.93 5.38 -9.84
C CYS A 115 7.10 4.49 -9.37
N GLY A 116 8.08 4.25 -10.25
CA GLY A 116 9.30 3.49 -9.92
C GLY A 116 10.18 4.18 -8.87
N LEU A 117 10.38 5.50 -8.98
CA LEU A 117 11.13 6.28 -7.99
C LEU A 117 10.43 6.32 -6.63
N ILE A 118 9.10 6.48 -6.62
CA ILE A 118 8.30 6.44 -5.39
C ILE A 118 8.41 5.04 -4.77
N GLN A 119 8.25 3.97 -5.56
CA GLN A 119 8.38 2.60 -5.06
C GLN A 119 9.77 2.33 -4.46
N ALA A 120 10.84 2.78 -5.11
CA ALA A 120 12.20 2.68 -4.57
C ALA A 120 12.36 3.45 -3.24
N SER A 121 11.77 4.64 -3.14
CA SER A 121 11.79 5.43 -1.90
C SER A 121 11.03 4.75 -0.75
N VAL A 122 9.91 4.09 -1.05
CA VAL A 122 9.10 3.33 -0.08
C VAL A 122 9.88 2.12 0.42
N PHE A 123 10.54 1.36 -0.46
CA PHE A 123 11.38 0.24 -0.04
C PHE A 123 12.56 0.68 0.81
N LYS A 124 13.25 1.76 0.43
CA LYS A 124 14.35 2.31 1.22
C LYS A 124 13.88 2.70 2.64
N MET A 125 12.72 3.35 2.75
CA MET A 125 12.21 3.80 4.04
C MET A 125 11.59 2.67 4.87
N SER A 126 11.10 1.60 4.23
CA SER A 126 10.51 0.45 4.93
C SER A 126 11.46 -0.19 5.95
N HIS A 127 12.76 -0.20 5.66
CA HIS A 127 13.79 -0.66 6.59
C HIS A 127 14.02 0.29 7.77
N THR A 128 13.76 1.60 7.59
CA THR A 128 13.97 2.61 8.62
C THR A 128 12.83 2.66 9.64
N PHE A 129 11.59 2.31 9.26
CA PHE A 129 10.45 2.30 10.18
C PHE A 129 10.45 1.14 11.18
N ILE A 130 11.27 0.11 10.92
CA ILE A 130 11.43 -1.07 11.78
C ILE A 130 12.87 -1.06 12.29
N CYS A 131 13.28 0.07 12.88
CA CYS A 131 14.59 0.19 13.50
C CYS A 131 14.48 -0.19 14.98
N GLU A 132 15.38 -1.05 15.45
CA GLU A 132 15.47 -1.45 16.87
C GLU A 132 15.55 -0.23 17.79
N GLN A 133 16.20 0.85 17.35
CA GLN A 133 16.31 2.09 18.12
C GLN A 133 14.96 2.78 18.38
N GLU A 134 14.01 2.69 17.44
CA GLU A 134 12.66 3.23 17.66
C GLU A 134 11.84 2.33 18.58
N GLU A 135 12.05 1.02 18.50
CA GLU A 135 11.46 0.05 19.42
C GLU A 135 11.93 0.34 20.85
N GLU A 136 13.24 0.48 21.07
CA GLU A 136 13.82 0.81 22.38
C GLU A 136 13.24 2.11 22.95
N ALA A 137 13.20 3.18 22.16
CA ALA A 137 12.63 4.45 22.58
C ALA A 137 11.14 4.31 22.95
N PHE A 138 10.38 3.53 22.16
CA PHE A 138 8.99 3.23 22.47
C PHE A 138 8.84 2.39 23.74
N MET A 139 9.70 1.39 23.98
CA MET A 139 9.67 0.57 25.19
C MET A 139 9.94 1.41 26.45
N ILE A 140 10.87 2.37 26.37
CA ILE A 140 11.14 3.32 27.47
C ILE A 140 9.91 4.20 27.74
N GLU A 141 9.29 4.77 26.71
CA GLU A 141 8.08 5.58 26.86
C GLU A 141 6.89 4.76 27.40
N ALA A 142 6.75 3.50 26.98
CA ALA A 142 5.71 2.59 27.46
C ALA A 142 5.91 2.20 28.92
N TRP A 143 7.17 2.02 29.35
CA TRP A 143 7.52 1.75 30.73
C TRP A 143 7.24 2.96 31.63
N ASP A 144 7.67 4.16 31.24
CA ASP A 144 7.36 5.41 31.96
C ASP A 144 5.84 5.66 32.04
N PHE A 145 5.11 5.34 30.97
CA PHE A 145 3.65 5.39 30.97
C PHE A 145 3.02 4.41 31.96
N ALA A 146 3.54 3.18 32.07
CA ALA A 146 3.01 2.18 33.00
C ALA A 146 3.25 2.58 34.46
N GLN A 147 4.39 3.18 34.78
CA GLN A 147 4.68 3.71 36.11
C GLN A 147 3.83 4.93 36.47
N SER A 148 3.63 5.83 35.50
CA SER A 148 2.85 7.06 35.66
C SER A 148 1.40 6.91 35.20
N TYR A 149 0.86 5.68 35.24
CA TYR A 149 -0.46 5.39 34.69
C TYR A 149 -1.56 6.17 35.42
N GLN A 150 -2.35 6.90 34.64
CA GLN A 150 -3.55 7.59 35.12
C GLN A 150 -4.77 7.09 34.33
N PRO A 151 -5.88 6.74 35.02
CA PRO A 151 -7.11 6.35 34.35
C PRO A 151 -7.55 7.39 33.31
N GLY A 152 -7.65 6.98 32.04
CA GLY A 152 -8.04 7.85 30.93
C GLY A 152 -6.89 8.40 30.09
N ARG A 153 -5.62 8.22 30.50
CA ARG A 153 -4.46 8.53 29.66
C ARG A 153 -4.29 7.45 28.58
N GLN A 154 -3.95 7.86 27.36
CA GLN A 154 -3.69 6.94 26.26
C GLN A 154 -2.25 6.42 26.31
N PRO A 155 -2.00 5.16 25.93
CA PRO A 155 -0.63 4.65 25.81
C PRO A 155 0.15 5.46 24.77
N PRO A 156 1.48 5.53 24.90
CA PRO A 156 2.31 6.17 23.90
C PRO A 156 2.08 5.53 22.53
N GLN A 157 2.22 6.34 21.48
CA GLN A 157 2.15 5.87 20.09
C GLN A 157 3.50 6.09 19.43
N PRO A 158 3.94 5.16 18.57
CA PRO A 158 5.17 5.35 17.80
C PRO A 158 5.16 6.67 17.02
N ARG A 159 6.25 7.43 17.13
CA ARG A 159 6.34 8.81 16.62
C ARG A 159 6.41 8.88 15.09
N ARG A 160 7.01 7.88 14.44
CA ARG A 160 7.14 7.81 12.98
C ARG A 160 6.12 6.84 12.42
N SER A 161 5.15 7.34 11.65
CA SER A 161 4.22 6.52 10.90
C SER A 161 4.47 6.64 9.40
N PHE A 162 4.37 5.52 8.69
CA PHE A 162 4.46 5.50 7.23
C PHE A 162 3.45 6.44 6.60
N SER A 163 2.22 6.49 7.13
CA SER A 163 1.18 7.41 6.69
C SER A 163 1.64 8.88 6.66
N LYS A 164 2.35 9.36 7.68
CA LYS A 164 2.86 10.74 7.72
C LYS A 164 3.98 10.96 6.70
N PHE A 165 4.87 9.98 6.54
CA PHE A 165 5.92 10.03 5.52
C PHE A 165 5.32 10.10 4.11
N TRP A 166 4.36 9.22 3.82
CA TRP A 166 3.66 9.15 2.54
C TRP A 166 2.98 10.48 2.22
N ASP A 167 2.21 11.03 3.17
CA ASP A 167 1.49 12.29 2.99
C ASP A 167 2.44 13.48 2.68
N MET A 168 3.57 13.56 3.39
CA MET A 168 4.52 14.67 3.20
C MET A 168 5.38 14.58 1.93
N ARG A 169 5.67 13.37 1.43
CA ARG A 169 6.68 13.17 0.38
C ARG A 169 6.15 12.48 -0.88
N CYS A 170 5.28 11.50 -0.72
CA CYS A 170 4.89 10.61 -1.81
C CYS A 170 3.53 10.98 -2.40
N GLU A 171 2.59 11.45 -1.59
CA GLU A 171 1.20 11.69 -2.00
C GLU A 171 1.10 12.69 -3.16
N SER A 172 1.85 13.81 -3.09
CA SER A 172 1.84 14.83 -4.15
C SER A 172 2.40 14.31 -5.48
N GLU A 173 3.53 13.61 -5.43
CA GLU A 173 4.18 13.06 -6.63
C GLU A 173 3.40 11.88 -7.21
N TRP A 174 2.82 11.04 -6.35
CA TRP A 174 1.93 9.96 -6.77
C TRP A 174 0.70 10.51 -7.49
N ARG A 175 0.05 11.56 -6.94
CA ARG A 175 -1.08 12.23 -7.60
C ARG A 175 -0.67 12.75 -8.98
N ARG A 176 0.49 13.40 -9.10
CA ARG A 176 1.03 13.89 -10.38
C ARG A 176 1.24 12.76 -11.38
N ALA A 177 1.86 11.66 -10.98
CA ALA A 177 2.03 10.50 -11.84
C ALA A 177 0.67 9.94 -12.29
N PHE A 178 -0.27 9.78 -11.36
CA PHE A 178 -1.61 9.31 -11.66
C PHE A 178 -2.37 10.25 -12.62
N TYR A 179 -2.20 11.57 -12.50
CA TYR A 179 -2.74 12.53 -13.47
C TYR A 179 -2.14 12.31 -14.87
N MET A 180 -0.82 12.22 -14.98
CA MET A 180 -0.15 12.00 -16.26
C MET A 180 -0.66 10.72 -16.94
N PHE A 181 -0.70 9.61 -16.20
CA PHE A 181 -1.27 8.34 -16.68
C PHE A 181 -2.73 8.49 -17.11
N SER A 182 -3.57 9.09 -16.26
CA SER A 182 -4.99 9.26 -16.52
C SER A 182 -5.28 10.16 -17.73
N THR A 183 -4.44 11.17 -17.98
CA THR A 183 -4.52 12.03 -19.17
C THR A 183 -4.02 11.34 -20.43
N ALA A 184 -3.09 10.39 -20.32
CA ALA A 184 -2.59 9.65 -21.47
C ALA A 184 -3.67 8.74 -22.10
N VAL A 185 -4.55 8.16 -21.29
CA VAL A 185 -5.62 7.25 -21.75
C VAL A 185 -6.59 7.90 -22.76
N PRO A 186 -7.23 9.05 -22.51
CA PRO A 186 -8.12 9.68 -23.48
C PRO A 186 -7.36 10.18 -24.72
N ILE A 187 -6.10 10.60 -24.57
CA ILE A 187 -5.26 11.00 -25.70
C ILE A 187 -4.94 9.77 -26.57
N MET A 188 -4.72 8.59 -25.98
CA MET A 188 -4.59 7.33 -26.71
C MET A 188 -5.87 6.98 -27.49
N LEU A 189 -7.05 7.16 -26.90
CA LEU A 189 -8.32 6.95 -27.62
C LEU A 189 -8.49 7.95 -28.78
N GLY A 190 -8.08 9.20 -28.58
CA GLY A 190 -7.98 10.19 -29.65
C GLY A 190 -6.99 9.76 -30.74
N ASN A 191 -5.87 9.14 -30.36
CA ASN A 191 -4.88 8.60 -31.28
C ASN A 191 -5.47 7.47 -32.16
N LEU A 192 -6.27 6.58 -31.58
CA LEU A 192 -7.03 5.56 -32.33
C LEU A 192 -8.05 6.17 -33.28
N THR A 193 -8.58 7.35 -32.93
CA THR A 193 -9.46 8.10 -33.82
C THR A 193 -8.68 8.58 -35.05
N PHE A 194 -7.54 9.25 -34.86
CA PHE A 194 -6.67 9.64 -35.98
C PHE A 194 -6.23 8.45 -36.84
N ALA A 195 -5.87 7.33 -36.20
CA ALA A 195 -5.53 6.10 -36.88
C ALA A 195 -6.67 5.58 -37.80
N SER A 196 -7.92 5.67 -37.35
CA SER A 196 -9.09 5.29 -38.16
C SER A 196 -9.25 6.17 -39.40
N TRP A 197 -8.97 7.47 -39.29
CA TRP A 197 -9.01 8.41 -40.41
C TRP A 197 -7.89 8.16 -41.42
N ILE A 198 -6.70 7.79 -40.94
CA ILE A 198 -5.57 7.42 -41.81
C ILE A 198 -5.89 6.12 -42.56
N LYS A 199 -6.43 5.12 -41.85
CA LYS A 199 -6.67 3.78 -42.41
C LYS A 199 -7.88 3.72 -43.35
N PHE A 200 -8.98 4.39 -43.01
CA PHE A 200 -10.24 4.33 -43.75
C PHE A 200 -10.53 5.61 -44.54
N HIS A 201 -9.48 6.24 -45.08
CA HIS A 201 -9.64 7.50 -45.84
C HIS A 201 -10.59 7.38 -47.04
N ASP A 202 -10.69 6.20 -47.67
CA ASP A 202 -11.61 5.92 -48.79
C ASP A 202 -13.06 5.70 -48.35
N LEU A 203 -13.28 5.32 -47.08
CA LEU A 203 -14.60 4.97 -46.53
C LEU A 203 -14.90 5.85 -45.30
N GLN A 204 -15.24 7.12 -45.56
CA GLN A 204 -15.46 8.12 -44.52
C GLN A 204 -16.52 7.71 -43.49
N GLU A 205 -17.56 6.99 -43.91
CA GLU A 205 -18.62 6.50 -43.02
C GLU A 205 -18.06 5.63 -41.87
N VAL A 206 -17.07 4.77 -42.17
CA VAL A 206 -16.45 3.89 -41.16
C VAL A 206 -15.63 4.72 -40.17
N ALA A 207 -14.89 5.72 -40.66
CA ALA A 207 -14.10 6.60 -39.81
C ALA A 207 -14.99 7.45 -38.88
N ILE A 208 -16.13 7.94 -39.39
CA ILE A 208 -17.11 8.71 -38.60
C ILE A 208 -17.70 7.84 -37.49
N ILE A 209 -18.14 6.62 -37.80
CA ILE A 209 -18.71 5.70 -36.81
C ILE A 209 -17.68 5.36 -35.72
N MET A 210 -16.44 5.03 -36.11
CA MET A 210 -15.36 4.74 -35.16
C MET A 210 -15.04 5.94 -34.27
N SER A 211 -15.00 7.14 -34.84
CA SER A 211 -14.79 8.39 -34.10
C SER A 211 -15.92 8.65 -33.10
N ALA A 212 -17.17 8.41 -33.48
CA ALA A 212 -18.32 8.56 -32.59
C ALA A 212 -18.25 7.58 -31.42
N MET A 213 -17.93 6.31 -31.68
CA MET A 213 -17.77 5.29 -30.63
C MET A 213 -16.65 5.64 -29.64
N LEU A 214 -15.48 6.05 -30.14
CA LEU A 214 -14.35 6.47 -29.30
C LEU A 214 -14.66 7.76 -28.54
N GLY A 215 -15.37 8.71 -29.15
CA GLY A 215 -15.82 9.95 -28.51
C GLY A 215 -16.73 9.69 -27.32
N VAL A 216 -17.71 8.78 -27.46
CA VAL A 216 -18.55 8.34 -26.33
C VAL A 216 -17.70 7.68 -25.23
N GLY A 217 -16.73 6.83 -25.61
CA GLY A 217 -15.79 6.23 -24.68
C GLY A 217 -14.99 7.26 -23.87
N ILE A 218 -14.49 8.31 -24.53
CA ILE A 218 -13.75 9.41 -23.86
C ILE A 218 -14.67 10.18 -22.90
N LEU A 219 -15.92 10.46 -23.29
CA LEU A 219 -16.88 11.14 -22.42
C LEU A 219 -17.21 10.31 -21.17
N LEU A 220 -17.49 9.02 -21.34
CA LEU A 220 -17.74 8.10 -20.22
C LEU A 220 -16.52 7.99 -19.31
N PHE A 221 -15.33 7.88 -19.89
CA PHE A 221 -14.08 7.91 -19.14
C PHE A 221 -13.93 9.22 -18.35
N GLY A 222 -14.20 10.37 -18.96
CA GLY A 222 -14.14 11.68 -18.31
C GLY A 222 -15.11 11.82 -17.13
N VAL A 223 -16.34 11.31 -17.27
CA VAL A 223 -17.34 11.31 -16.18
C VAL A 223 -16.91 10.38 -15.04
N MET A 224 -16.50 9.16 -15.36
CA MET A 224 -16.00 8.20 -14.37
C MET A 224 -14.79 8.77 -13.65
N GLN A 225 -13.84 9.32 -14.41
CA GLN A 225 -12.66 9.95 -13.85
C GLN A 225 -13.07 11.11 -12.96
N GLY A 226 -13.86 12.09 -13.41
CA GLY A 226 -14.28 13.22 -12.56
C GLY A 226 -14.92 12.80 -11.23
N HIS A 227 -15.78 11.78 -11.24
CA HIS A 227 -16.40 11.26 -10.02
C HIS A 227 -15.37 10.62 -9.08
N TRP A 228 -14.62 9.62 -9.54
CA TRP A 228 -13.64 8.88 -8.71
C TRP A 228 -12.42 9.73 -8.34
N PHE A 229 -12.00 10.58 -9.25
CA PHE A 229 -10.88 11.48 -9.09
C PHE A 229 -11.15 12.49 -7.97
N SER A 230 -12.39 12.95 -7.80
CA SER A 230 -12.75 13.81 -6.66
C SER A 230 -12.59 13.10 -5.32
N TYR A 231 -12.83 11.78 -5.25
CA TYR A 231 -12.59 11.00 -4.03
C TYR A 231 -11.11 10.76 -3.75
N ILE A 232 -10.30 10.56 -4.81
CA ILE A 232 -8.87 10.29 -4.69
C ILE A 232 -8.07 11.58 -4.42
N ALA A 233 -8.36 12.64 -5.17
CA ALA A 233 -7.62 13.90 -5.14
C ALA A 233 -8.22 14.94 -4.21
N GLY A 234 -9.42 14.67 -3.67
CA GLY A 234 -9.95 15.44 -2.56
C GLY A 234 -8.83 15.65 -1.52
N PRO A 235 -8.73 16.85 -0.91
CA PRO A 235 -7.92 16.99 0.30
C PRO A 235 -8.34 15.81 1.17
N SER A 236 -7.44 14.94 1.60
CA SER A 236 -7.78 13.81 2.49
C SER A 236 -8.55 14.42 3.64
N ALA A 237 -9.88 14.38 3.55
CA ALA A 237 -10.71 15.53 3.92
C ALA A 237 -10.78 15.57 5.40
N ASN A 238 -9.76 16.15 6.00
CA ASN A 238 -9.52 16.17 7.41
C ASN A 238 -10.20 14.94 8.01
N ILE A 239 -9.59 13.76 7.87
CA ILE A 239 -9.53 12.93 9.06
C ILE A 239 -8.70 13.77 10.05
N LYS A 240 -9.20 14.97 10.46
CA LYS A 240 -9.38 15.41 11.83
C LYS A 240 -9.52 14.09 12.49
N THR A 241 -8.40 13.63 13.04
CA THR A 241 -8.30 12.62 14.07
C THR A 241 -9.67 12.61 14.68
N ARG A 242 -10.54 11.70 14.21
CA ARG A 242 -11.97 11.81 14.44
C ARG A 242 -12.03 11.42 15.87
N LYS A 243 -11.74 12.38 16.77
CA LYS A 243 -11.01 12.17 18.03
C LYS A 243 -11.65 10.93 18.57
N MET A 244 -10.98 9.78 18.42
CA MET A 244 -11.69 8.50 18.53
C MET A 244 -12.43 8.64 19.83
N PRO A 245 -13.78 8.66 19.81
CA PRO A 245 -14.58 9.28 20.87
C PRO A 245 -14.02 8.71 22.15
N VAL A 246 -13.36 9.57 22.94
CA VAL A 246 -12.37 9.21 23.97
C VAL A 246 -12.86 7.90 24.55
N ALA A 247 -12.17 6.80 24.18
CA ALA A 247 -12.68 5.48 24.40
C ALA A 247 -13.15 5.44 25.84
N ARG A 248 -14.46 5.23 26.04
CA ARG A 248 -15.09 5.18 27.35
C ARG A 248 -14.17 4.33 28.21
N GLN A 249 -13.68 4.92 29.32
CA GLN A 249 -12.59 4.42 30.17
C GLN A 249 -12.43 2.91 30.02
N PRO A 250 -11.25 2.39 29.62
CA PRO A 250 -11.07 0.95 29.49
C PRO A 250 -11.55 0.34 30.81
N ALA A 251 -12.66 -0.40 30.76
CA ALA A 251 -13.25 -1.04 31.93
C ALA A 251 -12.42 -2.25 32.41
N GLY A 252 -11.21 -2.39 31.85
CA GLY A 252 -10.24 -3.42 32.16
C GLY A 252 -9.29 -2.98 33.26
N LEU A 253 -8.48 -3.92 33.71
CA LEU A 253 -7.48 -3.72 34.75
C LEU A 253 -6.43 -2.69 34.28
N PRO A 254 -5.61 -2.10 35.19
CA PRO A 254 -4.59 -1.09 34.83
C PRO A 254 -3.62 -1.51 33.73
N PHE A 255 -3.53 -2.82 33.47
CA PHE A 255 -2.65 -3.48 32.52
C PHE A 255 -3.34 -3.96 31.22
N ASP A 256 -4.63 -3.70 31.02
CA ASP A 256 -5.35 -4.11 29.80
C ASP A 256 -5.33 -3.05 28.68
N TRP A 257 -4.37 -2.12 28.71
CA TRP A 257 -4.28 -1.04 27.72
C TRP A 257 -3.87 -1.52 26.31
N HIS A 258 -3.40 -2.77 26.18
CA HIS A 258 -3.15 -3.41 24.89
C HIS A 258 -4.44 -3.92 24.22
N LEU A 259 -5.57 -4.03 24.95
CA LEU A 259 -6.81 -4.49 24.36
C LEU A 259 -7.43 -3.39 23.47
N PRO A 260 -8.00 -3.75 22.30
CA PRO A 260 -8.76 -2.80 21.52
C PRO A 260 -9.90 -2.24 22.39
N PRO A 261 -10.23 -0.94 22.27
CA PRO A 261 -11.29 -0.34 23.07
C PRO A 261 -12.56 -1.16 22.91
N ALA A 262 -13.13 -1.61 24.04
CA ALA A 262 -14.32 -2.45 24.03
C ALA A 262 -15.39 -1.74 23.20
N SER A 263 -15.78 -2.34 22.07
CA SER A 263 -16.86 -1.81 21.26
C SER A 263 -18.06 -1.63 22.18
N PRO A 264 -18.71 -0.44 22.21
CA PRO A 264 -19.81 -0.20 23.12
C PRO A 264 -20.80 -1.34 22.95
N ARG A 265 -20.92 -2.17 24.00
CA ARG A 265 -21.86 -3.29 24.02
C ARG A 265 -23.21 -2.64 23.79
N LYS A 266 -23.75 -2.76 22.57
CA LYS A 266 -25.11 -2.35 22.27
C LYS A 266 -25.94 -3.13 23.28
N THR A 267 -26.43 -2.45 24.31
CA THR A 267 -27.45 -2.99 25.19
C THR A 267 -28.51 -3.56 24.26
N PRO A 268 -28.93 -4.82 24.44
CA PRO A 268 -30.01 -5.38 23.63
C PRO A 268 -31.27 -4.58 23.95
N ALA A 269 -31.47 -3.47 23.23
CA ALA A 269 -32.76 -2.86 23.08
C ALA A 269 -33.61 -3.92 22.39
N SER A 270 -34.56 -4.46 23.13
CA SER A 270 -35.63 -5.32 22.66
C SER A 270 -36.37 -4.61 21.51
N SER A 271 -35.97 -4.86 20.27
CA SER A 271 -36.72 -4.49 19.08
C SER A 271 -36.28 -5.33 17.87
N PRO A 272 -37.21 -5.60 16.94
CA PRO A 272 -37.26 -6.83 16.19
C PRO A 272 -36.33 -6.85 14.98
N MET A 273 -36.11 -8.07 14.49
CA MET A 273 -35.30 -8.43 13.32
C MET A 273 -35.37 -7.41 12.18
N GLY A 274 -34.23 -6.83 11.82
CA GLY A 274 -34.13 -5.95 10.65
C GLY A 274 -32.67 -5.70 10.27
N ASN A 275 -32.19 -6.49 9.31
CA ASN A 275 -31.01 -6.26 8.47
C ASN A 275 -29.71 -5.84 9.16
N ARG A 276 -28.99 -6.83 9.72
CA ARG A 276 -27.55 -6.66 9.97
C ARG A 276 -26.78 -6.72 8.65
N CYS A 277 -25.94 -5.71 8.50
CA CYS A 277 -25.02 -5.42 7.41
C CYS A 277 -24.20 -6.65 6.96
N LEU A 278 -24.52 -7.16 5.76
CA LEU A 278 -23.82 -8.24 5.05
C LEU A 278 -22.35 -7.93 4.72
N VAL A 279 -21.96 -6.65 4.72
CA VAL A 279 -20.64 -6.19 4.25
C VAL A 279 -19.51 -6.65 5.19
N CYS A 280 -19.71 -6.68 6.52
CA CYS A 280 -18.68 -7.15 7.44
C CYS A 280 -18.57 -8.69 7.53
N GLN A 281 -19.63 -9.44 7.19
CA GLN A 281 -19.53 -10.90 7.09
C GLN A 281 -18.90 -11.36 5.77
N LEU A 282 -19.15 -10.64 4.68
CA LEU A 282 -18.53 -10.94 3.39
C LEU A 282 -17.00 -10.70 3.40
N GLN A 283 -16.51 -9.68 4.10
CA GLN A 283 -15.06 -9.41 4.22
C GLN A 283 -14.31 -10.51 5.00
N ARG A 284 -14.96 -11.16 5.97
CA ARG A 284 -14.37 -12.31 6.68
C ARG A 284 -14.45 -13.61 5.88
N GLN A 285 -15.44 -13.75 5.00
CA GLN A 285 -15.56 -14.93 4.12
C GLN A 285 -14.68 -14.85 2.87
N SER A 286 -14.37 -13.65 2.33
CA SER A 286 -13.47 -13.52 1.17
C SER A 286 -12.05 -13.93 1.50
N SER A 287 -11.54 -13.53 2.68
CA SER A 287 -10.19 -13.88 3.13
C SER A 287 -10.01 -15.40 3.38
N ALA A 288 -11.07 -16.11 3.74
CA ALA A 288 -11.06 -17.57 3.86
C ALA A 288 -11.21 -18.29 2.51
N ARG A 289 -11.90 -17.69 1.52
CA ARG A 289 -12.05 -18.28 0.17
C ARG A 289 -10.82 -18.10 -0.71
N GLU A 290 -10.05 -17.02 -0.57
CA GLU A 290 -8.81 -16.83 -1.33
C GLU A 290 -7.73 -17.86 -0.98
N GLN A 291 -7.67 -18.33 0.28
CA GLN A 291 -6.73 -19.40 0.66
C GLN A 291 -7.12 -20.78 0.11
N HIS A 292 -8.41 -21.02 -0.16
CA HIS A 292 -8.87 -22.28 -0.77
C HIS A 292 -8.87 -22.25 -2.31
N ALA A 293 -8.96 -21.07 -2.94
CA ALA A 293 -8.92 -20.95 -4.40
C ALA A 293 -7.51 -21.10 -5.00
N LEU A 294 -6.46 -20.70 -4.27
CA LEU A 294 -5.07 -20.84 -4.72
C LEU A 294 -4.53 -22.28 -4.76
N VAL A 295 -5.28 -23.25 -4.21
CA VAL A 295 -4.94 -24.69 -4.29
C VAL A 295 -5.73 -25.42 -5.40
N ALA A 296 -6.75 -24.79 -6.00
CA ALA A 296 -7.66 -25.46 -6.93
C ALA A 296 -7.41 -25.15 -8.43
N THR A 297 -6.47 -24.28 -8.79
CA THR A 297 -6.25 -23.83 -10.18
C THR A 297 -5.19 -24.59 -10.97
N GLU A 298 -4.71 -25.75 -10.50
CA GLU A 298 -3.76 -26.60 -11.26
C GLU A 298 -4.40 -27.67 -12.16
N GLY A 299 -5.73 -27.73 -12.29
CA GLY A 299 -6.33 -28.73 -13.16
C GLY A 299 -7.67 -28.31 -13.74
N LEU A 300 -7.66 -27.72 -14.95
CA LEU A 300 -8.70 -27.91 -15.98
C LEU A 300 -8.32 -27.16 -17.27
N ASN A 301 -7.63 -27.88 -18.16
CA ASN A 301 -7.57 -27.57 -19.58
C ASN A 301 -8.90 -28.01 -20.24
N GLY A 302 -9.60 -27.09 -20.90
CA GLY A 302 -10.87 -27.38 -21.58
C GLY A 302 -11.35 -26.24 -22.49
N THR A 303 -10.80 -26.22 -23.70
CA THR A 303 -11.39 -25.77 -24.99
C THR A 303 -12.72 -24.98 -25.00
N LEU A 304 -12.64 -23.70 -25.40
CA LEU A 304 -13.71 -22.98 -26.13
C LEU A 304 -13.10 -22.23 -27.33
N PRO A 305 -13.74 -22.21 -28.51
CA PRO A 305 -13.11 -21.74 -29.75
C PRO A 305 -13.56 -20.31 -30.08
N PHE A 306 -13.03 -19.30 -29.39
CA PHE A 306 -12.95 -17.91 -29.88
C PHE A 306 -11.91 -17.18 -29.02
N SER A 307 -10.65 -17.58 -29.17
CA SER A 307 -9.52 -16.95 -28.51
C SER A 307 -8.51 -16.57 -29.58
N VAL A 308 -8.55 -15.30 -30.02
CA VAL A 308 -7.33 -14.67 -30.53
C VAL A 308 -6.36 -14.75 -29.37
N SER A 309 -5.43 -15.69 -29.46
CA SER A 309 -4.62 -16.14 -28.35
C SER A 309 -3.92 -14.96 -27.69
N VAL A 310 -4.33 -14.64 -26.47
CA VAL A 310 -3.61 -13.71 -25.58
C VAL A 310 -2.15 -14.15 -25.47
N SER A 311 -1.84 -15.44 -25.64
CA SER A 311 -0.46 -15.95 -25.73
C SER A 311 0.29 -15.53 -26.99
N SER A 312 -0.36 -15.31 -28.14
CA SER A 312 0.32 -14.79 -29.35
C SER A 312 0.60 -13.29 -29.26
N PHE A 313 -0.29 -12.53 -28.62
CA PHE A 313 -0.07 -11.12 -28.31
C PHE A 313 0.99 -10.96 -27.20
N LEU A 314 0.94 -11.80 -26.17
CA LEU A 314 2.00 -11.88 -25.14
C LEU A 314 3.32 -12.34 -25.76
N ALA A 315 3.37 -13.27 -26.70
CA ALA A 315 4.61 -13.72 -27.32
C ALA A 315 5.31 -12.64 -28.17
N LEU A 316 4.55 -11.69 -28.73
CA LEU A 316 5.11 -10.54 -29.46
C LEU A 316 5.57 -9.42 -28.53
N ILE A 317 4.95 -9.26 -27.36
CA ILE A 317 5.31 -8.21 -26.40
C ILE A 317 6.34 -8.73 -25.38
N LEU A 318 6.40 -10.04 -25.11
CA LEU A 318 7.31 -10.66 -24.12
C LEU A 318 8.78 -10.29 -24.34
N PRO A 319 9.33 -10.30 -25.57
CA PRO A 319 10.72 -9.90 -25.79
C PRO A 319 10.95 -8.42 -25.46
N SER A 320 9.99 -7.56 -25.77
CA SER A 320 10.02 -6.13 -25.47
C SER A 320 9.86 -5.86 -23.97
N LEU A 321 8.98 -6.60 -23.30
CA LEU A 321 8.79 -6.58 -21.84
C LEU A 321 10.03 -7.10 -21.13
N HIS A 322 10.68 -8.15 -21.63
CA HIS A 322 11.91 -8.70 -21.06
C HIS A 322 13.08 -7.72 -21.22
N ALA A 323 13.16 -7.00 -22.35
CA ALA A 323 14.14 -5.93 -22.58
C ALA A 323 13.89 -4.69 -21.70
N VAL A 324 12.62 -4.31 -21.50
CA VAL A 324 12.25 -3.21 -20.58
C VAL A 324 12.50 -3.61 -19.13
N GLN A 325 12.21 -4.86 -18.77
CA GLN A 325 12.46 -5.41 -17.43
C GLN A 325 13.96 -5.57 -17.16
N SER A 326 14.76 -5.99 -18.14
CA SER A 326 16.22 -6.04 -18.00
C SER A 326 16.82 -4.63 -17.88
N ASN A 327 16.30 -3.65 -18.62
CA ASN A 327 16.75 -2.25 -18.52
C ASN A 327 16.31 -1.59 -17.20
N ALA A 328 15.11 -1.90 -16.70
CA ALA A 328 14.67 -1.44 -15.39
C ALA A 328 15.48 -2.09 -14.25
N GLN A 329 15.82 -3.37 -14.36
CA GLN A 329 16.72 -4.05 -13.43
C GLN A 329 18.14 -3.48 -13.49
N ALA A 330 18.68 -3.22 -14.68
CA ALA A 330 19.99 -2.58 -14.86
C ALA A 330 20.03 -1.15 -14.31
N PHE A 331 18.94 -0.39 -14.46
CA PHE A 331 18.83 0.95 -13.88
C PHE A 331 18.75 0.90 -12.35
N CYS A 332 18.00 -0.06 -11.78
CA CYS A 332 17.92 -0.25 -10.34
C CYS A 332 19.27 -0.70 -9.73
N THR A 333 20.01 -1.60 -10.38
CA THR A 333 21.32 -2.04 -9.90
C THR A 333 22.38 -0.94 -10.04
N SER A 334 22.34 -0.14 -11.12
CA SER A 334 23.24 1.01 -11.29
C SER A 334 22.99 2.10 -10.24
N THR A 335 21.73 2.38 -9.92
CA THR A 335 21.36 3.39 -8.92
C THR A 335 21.71 2.93 -7.49
N ALA A 336 21.54 1.63 -7.19
CA ALA A 336 21.95 1.05 -5.92
C ALA A 336 23.48 1.10 -5.73
N ALA A 337 24.26 0.76 -6.76
CA ALA A 337 25.72 0.81 -6.72
C ALA A 337 26.28 2.25 -6.59
N GLY A 338 25.57 3.25 -7.14
CA GLY A 338 25.93 4.67 -6.98
C GLY A 338 25.69 5.20 -5.56
N LEU A 339 24.61 4.76 -4.91
CA LEU A 339 24.28 5.16 -3.53
C LEU A 339 25.25 4.56 -2.50
N GLU A 340 25.73 3.34 -2.72
CA GLU A 340 26.69 2.68 -1.83
C GLU A 340 28.06 3.36 -1.85
N LYS A 341 28.55 3.78 -3.03
CA LYS A 341 29.82 4.53 -3.16
C LYS A 341 29.78 5.90 -2.47
N ASN A 342 28.64 6.59 -2.52
CA ASN A 342 28.49 7.91 -1.89
C ASN A 342 28.32 7.81 -0.36
N ALA A 343 27.75 6.71 0.16
CA ALA A 343 27.67 6.45 1.59
C ALA A 343 29.05 6.15 2.19
N VAL A 344 29.89 5.37 1.50
CA VAL A 344 31.26 5.07 1.94
C VAL A 344 32.15 6.32 1.95
N HIS A 345 32.02 7.20 0.96
CA HIS A 345 32.77 8.47 0.94
C HIS A 345 32.35 9.44 2.05
N SER A 346 31.06 9.45 2.43
CA SER A 346 30.57 10.32 3.51
C SER A 346 31.00 9.82 4.90
N SER A 347 31.08 8.50 5.11
CA SER A 347 31.58 7.93 6.37
C SER A 347 33.10 8.10 6.55
N LEU A 348 33.88 8.08 5.46
CA LEU A 348 35.34 8.34 5.53
C LEU A 348 35.69 9.80 5.83
N ALA A 349 34.84 10.75 5.42
CA ALA A 349 35.04 12.17 5.73
C ALA A 349 34.77 12.52 7.21
N MET A 350 34.00 11.70 7.93
CA MET A 350 33.66 11.94 9.34
C MET A 350 34.68 11.37 10.35
N VAL A 351 35.64 10.57 9.91
CA VAL A 351 36.68 9.96 10.78
C VAL A 351 38.01 10.74 10.73
N SER A 352 38.12 11.76 9.88
CA SER A 352 39.33 12.57 9.70
C SER A 352 39.29 13.93 10.44
N HIS A 353 38.33 14.15 11.33
CA HIS A 353 38.25 15.28 12.26
C HIS A 353 38.01 14.74 13.67
#